data_AF-A0A838RJT5-F1
#
_entry.id   AF-A0A838RJT5-F1
#
_cell.length_a   1.000
_cell.length_b   1.000
_cell.length_c   1.000
_cell.angle_alpha   90.00
_cell.angle_beta   90.00
_cell.angle_gamma   90.00
#
_symmetry.space_group_name_H-M   'P 1'
#
loop_
_entity.id
_entity.type
_entity.pdbx_description
1 polymer ?
#
loop_
_entity_poly.entity_id
_entity_poly.type
_entity_poly.pdbx_seq_one_letter_code
_entity_poly.pdbx_strand_id
1 'polypeptide(L)' 'AILDDEEPTHFRVNDEGLSWRSLALTPAEVSAGRSQAAISYGSCSFDEPREDLQALGWLESQGER' A
#
# COMPACT_ATOMS: atom_id res chain seq x y z
N ALA A 1 6.72 -4.34 -13.91
CA ALA A 1 7.25 -3.22 -13.09
C ALA A 1 6.60 -3.27 -11.71
N ILE A 2 6.82 -2.33 -10.78
CA ILE A 2 6.29 -2.40 -9.39
C ILE A 2 4.76 -2.63 -9.31
N LEU A 3 4.00 -2.10 -10.28
CA LEU A 3 2.54 -2.25 -10.37
C LEU A 3 2.09 -3.63 -10.87
N ASP A 4 2.98 -4.40 -11.48
CA ASP A 4 2.71 -5.76 -11.99
C ASP A 4 3.24 -6.85 -11.02
N ASP A 5 3.72 -6.45 -9.83
CA ASP A 5 4.28 -7.38 -8.86
C ASP A 5 3.17 -7.95 -7.97
N GLU A 6 2.79 -9.20 -8.22
CA GLU A 6 1.71 -9.90 -7.50
C GLU A 6 2.20 -10.72 -6.31
N GLU A 7 3.51 -10.72 -6.00
CA GLU A 7 4.07 -11.48 -4.89
C GLU A 7 4.02 -10.64 -3.58
N PRO A 8 3.15 -11.01 -2.61
CA PRO A 8 2.95 -10.23 -1.40
C PRO A 8 4.21 -9.99 -0.58
N THR A 9 5.12 -10.96 -0.56
CA THR A 9 6.34 -10.89 0.28
C THR A 9 7.37 -9.89 -0.24
N HIS A 10 7.23 -9.40 -1.47
CA HIS A 10 8.07 -8.31 -1.97
C HIS A 10 7.75 -6.97 -1.34
N PHE A 11 6.55 -6.81 -0.79
CA PHE A 11 6.11 -5.58 -0.14
C PHE A 11 6.08 -5.74 1.37
N ARG A 12 6.54 -4.72 2.08
CA ARG A 12 6.48 -4.69 3.54
C ARG A 12 6.14 -3.30 4.03
N VAL A 13 5.16 -3.25 4.94
CA VAL A 13 4.73 -2.05 5.66
C VAL A 13 4.98 -2.29 7.14
N ASN A 14 5.65 -1.35 7.80
CA ASN A 14 5.90 -1.35 9.23
C ASN A 14 6.14 0.09 9.72
N ASP A 15 6.47 0.25 11.01
CA ASP A 15 6.71 1.56 11.62
C ASP A 15 7.93 2.28 11.02
N GLU A 16 8.86 1.54 10.41
CA GLU A 16 10.01 2.09 9.69
C GLU A 16 9.68 2.60 8.29
N GLY A 17 8.52 2.23 7.71
CA GLY A 17 8.03 2.73 6.44
C GLY A 17 7.50 1.66 5.48
N LEU A 18 7.66 1.93 4.17
CA LEU A 18 7.25 1.05 3.08
C LEU A 18 8.49 0.57 2.33
N SER A 19 8.58 -0.73 2.03
CA SER A 19 9.64 -1.26 1.19
C SER A 19 9.09 -2.18 0.10
N TRP A 20 9.79 -2.16 -1.04
CA TRP A 20 9.59 -3.05 -2.16
C TRP A 20 10.94 -3.48 -2.74
N ARG A 21 11.29 -4.76 -2.62
CA ARG A 21 12.59 -5.32 -3.05
C ARG A 21 13.78 -4.51 -2.50
N SER A 22 14.52 -3.81 -3.38
CA SER A 22 15.67 -2.97 -3.01
C SER A 22 15.32 -1.50 -2.80
N LEU A 23 14.04 -1.12 -2.92
CA LEU A 23 13.55 0.23 -2.68
C LEU A 23 12.89 0.30 -1.29
N ALA A 24 13.07 1.44 -0.63
CA ALA A 24 12.44 1.75 0.64
C ALA A 24 12.09 3.23 0.71
N LEU A 25 11.03 3.53 1.44
CA LEU A 25 10.57 4.88 1.76
C LEU A 25 10.28 4.95 3.25
N THR A 26 10.81 5.99 3.89
CA THR A 26 10.48 6.35 5.26
C THR A 26 9.06 6.94 5.36
N PRO A 27 8.45 6.99 6.55
CA PRO A 27 7.14 7.63 6.74
C PRO A 27 7.12 9.10 6.28
N ALA A 28 8.23 9.82 6.44
CA ALA A 28 8.37 11.20 6.00
C ALA A 28 8.33 11.32 4.46
N GLU A 29 9.01 10.42 3.75
CA GLU A 29 9.02 10.39 2.28
C GLU A 29 7.67 9.96 1.72
N VAL A 30 6.99 9.01 2.36
CA VAL A 30 5.61 8.63 2.01
C VAL A 30 4.67 9.83 2.15
N SER A 31 4.77 10.57 3.27
CA SER A 31 3.96 11.78 3.50
C SER A 31 4.23 12.87 2.45
N ALA A 32 5.51 13.13 2.16
CA ALA A 32 5.90 14.07 1.12
C ALA A 32 5.35 13.65 -0.27
N GLY A 33 5.52 12.38 -0.65
CA GLY A 33 5.01 11.85 -1.91
C GLY A 33 3.49 11.96 -2.05
N ARG A 34 2.75 11.67 -0.97
CA ARG A 34 1.26 11.79 -0.95
C ARG A 34 0.77 13.23 -1.09
N SER A 35 1.54 14.21 -0.63
CA SER A 35 1.16 15.62 -0.73
C SER A 35 1.52 16.28 -2.07
N GLN A 36 2.43 15.69 -2.85
CA GLN A 36 3.01 16.34 -4.03
C GLN A 36 2.84 15.56 -5.34
N ALA A 37 2.79 14.23 -5.31
CA ALA A 37 2.84 13.40 -6.51
C ALA A 37 1.73 12.33 -6.55
N ALA A 38 1.60 11.53 -5.49
CA ALA A 38 0.62 10.45 -5.38
C ALA A 38 -0.69 10.95 -4.71
N ILE A 39 -1.24 12.05 -5.24
CA ILE A 39 -2.38 12.76 -4.65
C ILE A 39 -3.69 12.01 -4.93
N SER A 40 -3.78 11.37 -6.09
CA SER A 40 -4.91 10.52 -6.47
C SER A 40 -4.43 9.31 -7.28
N TYR A 41 -5.17 8.22 -7.17
CA TYR A 41 -5.09 7.09 -8.08
C TYR A 41 -6.52 6.72 -8.50
N GLY A 42 -6.68 6.27 -9.74
CA GLY A 42 -7.97 5.80 -10.25
C GLY A 42 -7.98 4.28 -10.32
N SER A 43 -8.94 3.66 -9.65
CA SER A 43 -9.26 2.25 -9.85
C SER A 43 -10.64 2.12 -10.48
N CYS A 44 -10.86 1.07 -11.27
CA CYS A 44 -12.19 0.74 -11.79
C CYS A 44 -13.15 0.26 -10.70
N SER A 45 -12.60 -0.20 -9.57
CA SER A 45 -13.32 -0.61 -8.37
C SER A 45 -12.60 -0.08 -7.12
N PHE A 46 -13.34 0.47 -6.17
CA PHE A 46 -12.77 0.83 -4.87
C PHE A 46 -12.69 -0.38 -3.92
N ASP A 47 -13.59 -1.36 -4.09
CA ASP A 47 -13.70 -2.49 -3.17
C ASP A 47 -12.56 -3.51 -3.37
N GLU A 48 -12.22 -3.82 -4.61
CA GLU A 48 -11.15 -4.77 -4.98
C GLU A 48 -9.82 -4.45 -4.28
N PRO A 49 -9.23 -3.23 -4.40
CA PRO A 49 -7.96 -2.93 -3.71
C PRO A 49 -8.09 -2.91 -2.18
N ARG A 50 -9.28 -2.64 -1.64
CA ARG A 50 -9.52 -2.68 -0.18
C ARG A 50 -9.55 -4.11 0.33
N GLU A 51 -10.20 -5.01 -0.40
CA GLU A 51 -10.28 -6.45 -0.08
C GLU A 51 -8.90 -7.09 -0.13
N ASP A 52 -8.08 -6.77 -1.12
CA ASP A 52 -6.70 -7.25 -1.22
C ASP A 52 -5.85 -6.80 -0.02
N LEU A 53 -5.94 -5.54 0.38
CA LEU A 53 -5.24 -5.04 1.57
C LEU A 53 -5.70 -5.73 2.87
N GLN A 54 -6.96 -6.14 2.94
CA GLN A 54 -7.48 -6.93 4.07
C GLN A 54 -6.94 -8.36 4.04
N ALA A 55 -6.91 -9.00 2.87
CA ALA A 55 -6.32 -10.33 2.68
C ALA A 55 -4.81 -10.34 3.03
N LEU A 56 -4.11 -9.22 2.76
CA LEU A 56 -2.72 -8.99 3.17
C LEU A 56 -2.55 -8.67 4.66
N GLY A 57 -3.63 -8.42 5.39
CA GLY A 57 -3.61 -8.01 6.79
C GLY A 57 -3.08 -6.60 7.03
N TRP A 58 -2.99 -5.77 5.98
CA TRP A 58 -2.54 -4.38 6.08
C TRP A 58 -3.68 -3.40 6.37
N LEU A 59 -4.91 -3.83 6.10
CA LEU A 59 -6.12 -3.13 6.48
C LEU A 59 -6.95 -4.04 7.37
N GLU A 60 -7.47 -3.51 8.48
CA GLU A 60 -8.37 -4.27 9.32
C GLU A 60 -9.64 -4.67 8.52
N SER A 61 -9.97 -5.95 8.54
CA SER A 61 -11.30 -6.40 8.13
C SER A 61 -12.30 -5.79 9.10
N GLN A 62 -13.26 -5.03 8.60
CA GLN A 62 -14.34 -4.47 9.40
C GLN A 62 -15.23 -5.65 9.88
N GLY A 63 -14.86 -6.28 10.99
CA GLY A 63 -15.76 -7.13 11.76
C GLY A 63 -16.85 -6.25 12.36
N GLU A 64 -18.09 -6.72 12.29
CA GLU A 64 -19.31 -6.06 12.79
C GLU A 64 -19.08 -5.38 14.15
N ARG A 65 -19.30 -4.06 14.19
CA ARG A 65 -19.54 -3.34 15.44
C ARG A 65 -20.97 -3.55 15.90
#